data_AF-A0A1V5XN40-F1
#
_entry.id   AF-A0A1V5XN40-F1
#
_cell.length_a   1.000
_cell.length_b   1.000
_cell.length_c   1.000
_cell.angle_alpha   90.00
_cell.angle_beta   90.00
_cell.angle_gamma   90.00
#
_symmetry.space_group_name_H-M   'P 1'
#
loop_
_entity.id
_entity.type
_entity.pdbx_description
1 polymer ?
#
loop_
_entity_poly.entity_id
_entity_poly.type
_entity_poly.pdbx_seq_one_letter_code
_entity_poly.pdbx_strand_id
1 'polypeptide(L)'
;MRFKVVVDTVGLFALFVGALGLTSSAQAQPRVAGTNGEGMDTHLFRPALDSKGFFTVNGADILGANDVSFGLVMDYGRNLMRLEDGHGDEQLVAHSFQGVFGFNYGLFNVATLGISAPVHLMSGDPVEQVGPAAAPYDSGALDAQTFSGIALHSKLRLLRPESGFGLALALQGGIPFSKATARNLGSDPKAWFWPQAIVETRVGSKDQLRIGANAGYRIHDGKNPRFDQLEEGPFQYGNLLTGGLGISYRAMDALDLVADTYATQLFDGHSSSKQKLSAEAVGGIKVFVESRSFLMLGAGRRYTPGFEAADLRLFIGFVFEPSIGDRDGDGIKDDVDQCPDEPENYNGYQDEDGCPDVIPEPEEKPLPTVSDRDGDGIPDHEDKCPDEGGDVIREKGPYYGCPDRDKDGIPDHLDSCPDEGGDVIRVPGPYYGCPDRDKDGIPDHLDKCPDEPETYNGFEDEDGCPDVGKVVVEDNEILIMEKIMFETNSAEIRPESFDLLDAIATTLKHHPEFLLVEVGGHADERGTDEHNLRLTRARSESVRKALIERGIADSRLKAMGYGEFCPVDPAPNAEAWEKNRRVEFKILKTEDGDTGVATGCDRARQKGIQ
;
A
#
# COMPACT_ATOMS: atom_id res chain seq x y z
N MET A 1 -14.11 -15.24 0.35
CA MET A 1 -14.12 -14.22 -0.72
C MET A 1 -13.03 -14.41 -1.79
N ARG A 2 -11.97 -15.22 -1.52
CA ARG A 2 -10.73 -15.31 -2.32
C ARG A 2 -10.77 -16.11 -3.63
N PHE A 3 -11.74 -17.01 -3.84
CA PHE A 3 -11.92 -17.68 -5.16
C PHE A 3 -12.59 -16.79 -6.22
N LYS A 4 -13.26 -15.71 -5.79
CA LYS A 4 -13.98 -14.82 -6.70
C LYS A 4 -13.04 -13.83 -7.39
N VAL A 5 -12.00 -13.36 -6.69
CA VAL A 5 -10.99 -12.44 -7.25
C VAL A 5 -10.17 -13.10 -8.34
N VAL A 6 -9.73 -14.36 -8.18
CA VAL A 6 -8.96 -15.06 -9.23
C VAL A 6 -9.82 -15.30 -10.49
N VAL A 7 -11.11 -15.63 -10.32
CA VAL A 7 -12.05 -15.79 -11.44
C VAL A 7 -12.39 -14.44 -12.08
N ASP A 8 -12.48 -13.36 -11.29
CA ASP A 8 -12.75 -12.00 -11.78
C ASP A 8 -11.51 -11.43 -12.51
N THR A 9 -10.28 -11.74 -12.11
CA THR A 9 -9.05 -11.34 -12.82
C THR A 9 -8.88 -12.12 -14.14
N VAL A 10 -9.23 -13.41 -14.17
CA VAL A 10 -9.30 -14.21 -15.42
C VAL A 10 -10.46 -13.74 -16.31
N GLY A 11 -11.57 -13.31 -15.73
CA GLY A 11 -12.70 -12.69 -16.43
C GLY A 11 -12.36 -11.32 -17.03
N LEU A 12 -11.58 -10.50 -16.31
CA LEU A 12 -11.04 -9.23 -16.80
C LEU A 12 -10.02 -9.47 -17.92
N PHE A 13 -9.25 -10.56 -17.86
CA PHE A 13 -8.32 -11.00 -18.91
C PHE A 13 -9.03 -11.35 -20.22
N ALA A 14 -10.16 -12.07 -20.14
CA ALA A 14 -11.00 -12.37 -21.30
C ALA A 14 -11.66 -11.10 -21.87
N LEU A 15 -12.02 -10.14 -21.00
CA LEU A 15 -12.57 -8.84 -21.40
C LEU A 15 -11.53 -7.88 -22.00
N PHE A 16 -10.27 -7.93 -21.57
CA PHE A 16 -9.19 -7.09 -22.11
C PHE A 16 -8.71 -7.59 -23.49
N VAL A 17 -8.60 -8.92 -23.65
CA VAL A 17 -8.39 -9.56 -24.97
C VAL A 17 -9.60 -9.31 -25.89
N GLY A 18 -10.82 -9.30 -25.34
CA GLY A 18 -12.03 -8.95 -26.08
C GLY A 18 -12.13 -7.47 -26.48
N ALA A 19 -11.65 -6.54 -25.63
CA ALA A 19 -11.72 -5.11 -25.86
C ALA A 19 -10.65 -4.60 -26.86
N LEU A 20 -9.48 -5.24 -26.94
CA LEU A 20 -8.52 -5.02 -28.03
C LEU A 20 -9.04 -5.52 -29.39
N GLY A 21 -10.10 -6.33 -29.40
CA GLY A 21 -10.80 -6.78 -30.61
C GLY A 21 -11.80 -5.77 -31.19
N LEU A 22 -12.02 -4.62 -30.55
CA LEU A 22 -13.02 -3.64 -30.96
C LEU A 22 -12.36 -2.30 -31.31
N THR A 23 -11.77 -2.23 -32.50
CA THR A 23 -11.71 -1.07 -33.44
C THR A 23 -10.46 -1.10 -34.34
N SER A 24 -10.33 -2.12 -35.16
CA SER A 24 -9.90 -1.93 -36.56
C SER A 24 -10.23 -3.20 -37.34
N SER A 25 -10.93 -3.05 -38.45
CA SER A 25 -11.07 -4.09 -39.46
C SER A 25 -9.77 -4.15 -40.26
N ALA A 26 -8.67 -4.57 -39.63
CA ALA A 26 -7.40 -4.85 -40.31
C ALA A 26 -7.35 -6.35 -40.63
N GLN A 27 -7.53 -6.71 -41.91
CA GLN A 27 -7.41 -8.10 -42.34
C GLN A 27 -5.92 -8.51 -42.33
N ALA A 28 -5.60 -9.64 -41.68
CA ALA A 28 -4.28 -10.25 -41.77
C ALA A 28 -3.99 -10.67 -43.23
N GLN A 29 -3.06 -9.98 -43.90
CA GLN A 29 -2.65 -10.30 -45.26
C GLN A 29 -1.44 -11.25 -45.26
N PRO A 30 -1.48 -12.35 -46.03
CA PRO A 30 -0.31 -13.22 -46.19
C PRO A 30 0.78 -12.47 -46.97
N ARG A 31 2.01 -12.46 -46.44
CA ARG A 31 3.18 -11.81 -47.07
C ARG A 31 4.14 -12.81 -47.70
N VAL A 32 4.07 -14.06 -47.28
CA VAL A 32 4.70 -15.18 -47.96
C VAL A 32 3.68 -15.78 -48.92
N ALA A 33 3.96 -15.78 -50.23
CA ALA A 33 3.00 -16.38 -51.17
C ALA A 33 2.82 -17.86 -50.86
N GLY A 34 1.62 -18.39 -51.12
CA GLY A 34 1.28 -19.76 -50.75
C GLY A 34 2.12 -20.87 -51.40
N THR A 35 2.93 -20.53 -52.41
CA THR A 35 3.89 -21.42 -53.06
C THR A 35 5.29 -21.38 -52.41
N ASN A 36 5.57 -20.39 -51.55
CA ASN A 36 6.88 -20.16 -50.92
C ASN A 36 6.87 -20.43 -49.42
N GLY A 37 6.28 -21.54 -48.99
CA GLY A 37 6.27 -21.91 -47.58
C GLY A 37 5.08 -21.35 -46.80
N GLU A 38 5.19 -21.44 -45.48
CA GLU A 38 4.08 -21.27 -44.53
C GLU A 38 4.33 -20.20 -43.47
N GLY A 39 5.43 -19.44 -43.55
CA GLY A 39 5.78 -18.38 -42.59
C GLY A 39 7.24 -18.38 -42.17
N MET A 40 7.68 -17.33 -41.49
CA MET A 40 8.89 -17.36 -40.67
C MET A 40 8.84 -16.30 -39.58
N ASP A 41 9.54 -16.54 -38.48
CA ASP A 41 9.72 -15.55 -37.41
C ASP A 41 11.02 -14.77 -37.68
N THR A 42 10.90 -13.47 -37.94
CA THR A 42 12.06 -12.59 -38.15
C THR A 42 12.48 -11.87 -36.88
N HIS A 43 11.88 -12.21 -35.74
CA HIS A 43 12.01 -11.40 -34.54
C HIS A 43 13.09 -11.90 -33.60
N LEU A 44 14.24 -11.23 -33.57
CA LEU A 44 15.34 -11.66 -32.71
C LEU A 44 15.09 -11.34 -31.21
N PHE A 45 14.57 -10.15 -30.89
CA PHE A 45 14.41 -9.65 -29.51
C PHE A 45 13.27 -10.35 -28.77
N ARG A 46 13.57 -11.36 -27.95
CA ARG A 46 12.52 -12.05 -27.17
C ARG A 46 12.72 -11.70 -25.70
N PRO A 47 11.76 -11.02 -25.04
CA PRO A 47 11.92 -10.67 -23.64
C PRO A 47 12.08 -11.94 -22.80
N ALA A 48 12.81 -11.82 -21.68
CA ALA A 48 12.96 -12.92 -20.74
C ALA A 48 11.58 -13.46 -20.30
N LEU A 49 11.51 -14.77 -20.05
CA LEU A 49 10.26 -15.50 -19.81
C LEU A 49 9.50 -15.00 -18.58
N ASP A 50 10.22 -14.49 -17.59
CA ASP A 50 9.68 -13.97 -16.33
C ASP A 50 10.49 -12.78 -15.80
N SER A 51 10.04 -12.25 -14.66
CA SER A 51 10.62 -11.11 -13.96
C SER A 51 12.06 -11.33 -13.49
N LYS A 52 12.56 -12.58 -13.43
CA LYS A 52 13.90 -12.88 -12.92
C LYS A 52 14.98 -12.76 -14.00
N GLY A 53 14.62 -12.53 -15.26
CA GLY A 53 15.57 -12.38 -16.36
C GLY A 53 16.28 -11.03 -16.45
N PHE A 54 17.14 -10.92 -17.46
CA PHE A 54 17.76 -9.68 -17.93
C PHE A 54 16.78 -8.97 -18.88
N PHE A 55 17.18 -8.53 -20.08
CA PHE A 55 16.22 -8.06 -21.09
C PHE A 55 15.73 -9.22 -21.96
N THR A 56 16.65 -9.91 -22.63
CA THR A 56 16.36 -11.07 -23.49
C THR A 56 16.94 -12.36 -22.92
N VAL A 57 17.96 -12.25 -22.09
CA VAL A 57 18.59 -13.39 -21.45
C VAL A 57 17.78 -13.78 -20.21
N ASN A 58 17.42 -15.05 -20.10
CA ASN A 58 16.73 -15.60 -18.95
C ASN A 58 17.69 -15.78 -17.78
N GLY A 59 17.22 -15.46 -16.57
CA GLY A 59 17.88 -15.80 -15.31
C GLY A 59 17.52 -17.21 -14.85
N ALA A 60 18.40 -17.82 -14.05
CA ALA A 60 18.22 -19.17 -13.51
C ALA A 60 17.21 -19.22 -12.35
N ASP A 61 16.96 -18.07 -11.73
CA ASP A 61 15.99 -17.94 -10.65
C ASP A 61 14.55 -17.98 -11.16
N ILE A 62 13.57 -18.20 -10.28
CA ILE A 62 12.16 -18.39 -10.63
C ILE A 62 11.24 -17.54 -9.74
N LEU A 63 9.96 -17.48 -10.09
CA LEU A 63 8.93 -16.96 -9.19
C LEU A 63 8.77 -17.85 -7.95
N GLY A 64 8.43 -17.25 -6.81
CA GLY A 64 8.10 -17.95 -5.58
C GLY A 64 6.79 -18.73 -5.70
N ALA A 65 6.53 -19.63 -4.75
CA ALA A 65 5.31 -20.42 -4.72
C ALA A 65 4.08 -19.51 -4.65
N ASN A 66 3.13 -19.70 -5.58
CA ASN A 66 1.92 -18.90 -5.71
C ASN A 66 2.13 -17.43 -6.12
N ASP A 67 3.37 -17.00 -6.34
CA ASP A 67 3.64 -15.70 -6.94
C ASP A 67 3.12 -15.65 -8.37
N VAL A 68 2.62 -14.48 -8.74
CA VAL A 68 2.24 -14.17 -10.12
C VAL A 68 3.14 -13.06 -10.65
N SER A 69 3.41 -13.09 -11.94
CA SER A 69 3.97 -11.93 -12.63
C SER A 69 3.26 -11.73 -13.95
N PHE A 70 3.03 -10.49 -14.33
CA PHE A 70 2.53 -10.15 -15.65
C PHE A 70 3.23 -8.90 -16.18
N GLY A 71 3.24 -8.74 -17.49
CA GLY A 71 3.91 -7.59 -18.09
C GLY A 71 3.59 -7.43 -19.56
N LEU A 72 3.92 -6.25 -20.06
CA LEU A 72 3.92 -5.93 -21.48
C LEU A 72 5.29 -5.38 -21.82
N VAL A 73 5.98 -6.04 -22.76
CA VAL A 73 7.24 -5.55 -23.32
C VAL A 73 7.01 -5.25 -24.79
N MET A 74 7.35 -4.02 -25.18
CA MET A 74 7.23 -3.55 -26.55
C MET A 74 8.62 -3.24 -27.10
N ASP A 75 8.89 -3.65 -28.32
CA ASP A 75 10.11 -3.32 -29.02
C ASP A 75 9.85 -2.87 -30.47
N TYR A 76 10.83 -2.15 -30.98
CA TYR A 76 10.88 -1.62 -32.33
C TYR A 76 12.24 -1.94 -32.95
N GLY A 77 12.22 -2.68 -34.05
CA GLY A 77 13.34 -2.98 -34.92
C GLY A 77 13.25 -2.21 -36.23
N ARG A 78 14.40 -1.71 -36.70
CA ARG A 78 14.53 -1.03 -38.01
C ARG A 78 15.38 -1.85 -38.98
N ASN A 79 14.98 -1.91 -40.24
CA ASN A 79 15.71 -2.48 -41.37
C ASN A 79 16.15 -3.94 -41.16
N LEU A 80 15.21 -4.88 -41.26
CA LEU A 80 15.48 -6.32 -41.27
C LEU A 80 15.47 -6.86 -42.70
N MET A 81 16.24 -7.93 -42.94
CA MET A 81 16.34 -8.61 -44.25
C MET A 81 16.66 -7.66 -45.41
N ARG A 82 17.91 -7.23 -45.47
CA ARG A 82 18.40 -6.35 -46.54
C ARG A 82 18.39 -7.06 -47.88
N LEU A 83 18.04 -6.32 -48.92
CA LEU A 83 17.92 -6.79 -50.29
C LEU A 83 19.14 -6.38 -51.10
N GLU A 84 19.43 -7.13 -52.16
CA GLU A 84 20.34 -6.67 -53.21
C GLU A 84 19.74 -5.44 -53.94
N ASP A 85 20.58 -4.64 -54.59
CA ASP A 85 20.14 -3.49 -55.37
C ASP A 85 19.18 -3.91 -56.50
N GLY A 86 18.16 -3.09 -56.76
CA GLY A 86 17.25 -3.27 -57.90
C GLY A 86 15.90 -3.90 -57.58
N HIS A 87 15.56 -4.04 -56.30
CA HIS A 87 14.30 -4.63 -55.83
C HIS A 87 13.27 -3.63 -55.27
N GLY A 88 13.45 -2.33 -55.54
CA GLY A 88 12.52 -1.25 -55.15
C GLY A 88 12.88 -0.57 -53.83
N ASP A 89 13.32 -1.33 -52.83
CA ASP A 89 13.81 -0.84 -51.53
C ASP A 89 15.06 -1.64 -51.09
N GLU A 90 15.82 -1.11 -50.12
CA GLU A 90 17.05 -1.70 -49.57
C GLU A 90 16.77 -2.84 -48.57
N GLN A 91 15.53 -2.99 -48.10
CA GLN A 91 15.13 -4.00 -47.12
C GLN A 91 13.72 -4.53 -47.38
N LEU A 92 13.47 -5.76 -46.93
CA LEU A 92 12.13 -6.34 -46.97
C LEU A 92 11.24 -5.85 -45.83
N VAL A 93 11.81 -5.50 -44.67
CA VAL A 93 11.08 -5.00 -43.50
C VAL A 93 11.75 -3.73 -42.97
N ALA A 94 11.19 -2.56 -43.28
CA ALA A 94 11.73 -1.28 -42.83
C ALA A 94 11.48 -1.05 -41.33
N HIS A 95 10.28 -1.40 -40.85
CA HIS A 95 9.85 -1.22 -39.47
C HIS A 95 9.22 -2.50 -38.95
N SER A 96 9.67 -2.99 -37.80
CA SER A 96 9.09 -4.13 -37.09
C SER A 96 8.80 -3.71 -35.66
N PHE A 97 7.53 -3.67 -35.28
CA PHE A 97 7.08 -3.45 -33.91
C PHE A 97 6.50 -4.75 -33.35
N GLN A 98 6.84 -5.07 -32.10
CA GLN A 98 6.24 -6.18 -31.39
C GLN A 98 5.88 -5.78 -29.96
N GLY A 99 4.72 -6.26 -29.50
CA GLY A 99 4.30 -6.21 -28.10
C GLY A 99 4.09 -7.63 -27.58
N VAL A 100 4.80 -8.02 -26.53
CA VAL A 100 4.64 -9.31 -25.87
C VAL A 100 3.94 -9.11 -24.54
N PHE A 101 2.71 -9.59 -24.46
CA PHE A 101 2.05 -9.73 -23.16
C PHE A 101 2.46 -11.06 -22.53
N GLY A 102 2.90 -11.03 -21.27
CA GLY A 102 3.29 -12.23 -20.51
C GLY A 102 2.51 -12.35 -19.20
N PHE A 103 2.18 -13.58 -18.83
CA PHE A 103 1.69 -13.94 -17.50
C PHE A 103 2.45 -15.18 -17.00
N ASN A 104 2.83 -15.18 -15.73
CA ASN A 104 3.65 -16.19 -15.07
C ASN A 104 3.07 -16.53 -13.70
N TYR A 105 3.22 -17.79 -13.30
CA TYR A 105 2.82 -18.33 -12.01
C TYR A 105 3.92 -19.24 -11.46
N GLY A 106 4.32 -19.04 -10.21
CA GLY A 106 5.31 -19.86 -9.54
C GLY A 106 4.70 -21.09 -8.86
N LEU A 107 5.37 -22.23 -9.03
CA LEU A 107 4.97 -23.55 -8.55
C LEU A 107 5.98 -24.06 -7.52
N PHE A 108 5.50 -24.30 -6.29
CA PHE A 108 6.20 -25.05 -5.23
C PHE A 108 7.68 -24.64 -5.05
N ASN A 109 8.01 -23.37 -5.29
CA ASN A 109 9.40 -22.85 -5.25
C ASN A 109 10.41 -23.63 -6.13
N VAL A 110 9.94 -24.33 -7.17
CA VAL A 110 10.78 -25.17 -8.05
C VAL A 110 10.63 -24.84 -9.54
N ALA A 111 9.46 -24.36 -9.96
CA ALA A 111 9.21 -24.05 -11.37
C ALA A 111 8.33 -22.81 -11.54
N THR A 112 8.41 -22.19 -12.70
CA THR A 112 7.46 -21.18 -13.17
C THR A 112 6.75 -21.70 -14.41
N LEU A 113 5.44 -21.53 -14.47
CA LEU A 113 4.64 -21.72 -15.69
C LEU A 113 4.14 -20.37 -16.17
N GLY A 114 4.11 -20.17 -17.48
CA GLY A 114 3.59 -18.92 -18.02
C GLY A 114 3.04 -19.04 -19.43
N ILE A 115 2.32 -18.01 -19.83
CA ILE A 115 1.75 -17.84 -21.16
C ILE A 115 2.27 -16.51 -21.70
N SER A 116 2.63 -16.49 -22.98
CA SER A 116 2.97 -15.27 -23.71
C SER A 116 2.15 -15.15 -24.99
N ALA A 117 1.72 -13.92 -25.27
CA ALA A 117 0.93 -13.56 -26.43
C ALA A 117 1.62 -12.39 -27.16
N PRO A 118 2.44 -12.69 -28.19
CA PRO A 118 3.08 -11.68 -29.00
C PRO A 118 2.12 -11.13 -30.09
N VAL A 119 2.18 -9.81 -30.28
CA VAL A 119 1.48 -9.07 -31.32
C VAL A 119 2.51 -8.36 -32.17
N HIS A 120 2.46 -8.54 -33.48
CA HIS A 120 3.46 -8.00 -34.40
C HIS A 120 2.81 -7.06 -35.40
N LEU A 121 3.47 -5.93 -35.63
CA LEU A 121 3.14 -4.95 -36.65
C LEU A 121 4.41 -4.71 -37.47
N MET A 122 4.39 -5.01 -38.76
CA MET A 122 5.52 -4.79 -39.66
C MET A 122 5.12 -3.88 -40.80
N SER A 123 6.01 -2.98 -41.20
CA SER A 123 5.83 -2.18 -42.39
C SER A 123 7.11 -1.98 -43.21
N GLY A 124 6.94 -1.64 -44.49
CA GLY A 124 8.01 -1.49 -45.47
C GLY A 124 7.47 -1.03 -46.81
N ASP A 125 8.35 -0.45 -47.63
CA ASP A 125 7.99 0.01 -48.96
C ASP A 125 7.76 -1.18 -49.91
N PRO A 126 7.04 -0.98 -51.04
CA PRO A 126 6.82 -2.04 -52.01
C PRO A 126 8.15 -2.56 -52.57
N VAL A 127 8.32 -3.88 -52.54
CA VAL A 127 9.47 -4.57 -53.13
C VAL A 127 9.02 -5.43 -54.30
N GLU A 128 9.89 -5.60 -55.30
CA GLU A 128 9.60 -6.38 -56.50
C GLU A 128 10.58 -7.55 -56.64
N GLN A 129 10.11 -8.66 -57.21
CA GLN A 129 10.96 -9.80 -57.60
C GLN A 129 11.69 -10.50 -56.43
N VAL A 130 11.13 -10.45 -55.21
CA VAL A 130 11.73 -11.04 -54.00
C VAL A 130 11.11 -12.40 -53.67
N GLY A 131 11.89 -13.48 -53.81
CA GLY A 131 11.49 -14.87 -53.55
C GLY A 131 11.96 -15.84 -54.64
N PRO A 132 11.55 -17.13 -54.61
CA PRO A 132 11.97 -18.14 -55.56
C PRO A 132 11.73 -17.71 -57.01
N ALA A 133 12.76 -17.84 -57.85
CA ALA A 133 12.74 -17.48 -59.27
C ALA A 133 12.35 -16.03 -59.57
N ALA A 134 12.58 -15.10 -58.64
CA ALA A 134 12.30 -13.67 -58.80
C ALA A 134 10.83 -13.39 -59.20
N ALA A 135 9.91 -14.26 -58.76
CA ALA A 135 8.49 -14.09 -59.06
C ALA A 135 7.97 -12.77 -58.44
N PRO A 136 6.93 -12.14 -59.01
CA PRO A 136 6.30 -10.97 -58.42
C PRO A 136 5.56 -11.41 -57.15
N TYR A 137 6.24 -11.35 -56.01
CA TYR A 137 5.63 -11.41 -54.69
C TYR A 137 5.08 -10.02 -54.37
N ASP A 138 3.78 -9.96 -54.08
CA ASP A 138 3.02 -8.83 -53.53
C ASP A 138 3.69 -7.44 -53.67
N SER A 139 3.53 -6.81 -54.85
CA SER A 139 4.14 -5.51 -55.22
C SER A 139 3.51 -4.29 -54.51
N GLY A 140 2.91 -4.49 -53.35
CA GLY A 140 2.32 -3.44 -52.50
C GLY A 140 3.20 -3.13 -51.31
N ALA A 141 2.89 -2.06 -50.58
CA ALA A 141 3.59 -1.76 -49.32
C ALA A 141 3.41 -2.92 -48.34
N LEU A 142 4.48 -3.27 -47.62
CA LEU A 142 4.39 -4.17 -46.49
C LEU A 142 3.68 -3.40 -45.37
N ASP A 143 2.52 -3.92 -44.97
CA ASP A 143 1.71 -3.50 -43.83
C ASP A 143 1.09 -4.79 -43.27
N ALA A 144 1.78 -5.44 -42.33
CA ALA A 144 1.32 -6.68 -41.71
C ALA A 144 1.00 -6.44 -40.24
N GLN A 145 -0.28 -6.54 -39.88
CA GLN A 145 -0.72 -6.53 -38.49
C GLN A 145 -1.23 -7.92 -38.14
N THR A 146 -0.50 -8.65 -37.31
CA THR A 146 -0.80 -10.05 -37.03
C THR A 146 -0.58 -10.40 -35.57
N PHE A 147 -1.59 -11.05 -34.96
CA PHE A 147 -1.38 -11.85 -33.77
C PHE A 147 -0.59 -13.09 -34.18
N SER A 148 0.67 -13.19 -33.76
CA SER A 148 1.56 -14.26 -34.23
C SER A 148 1.17 -15.61 -33.64
N GLY A 149 0.71 -15.66 -32.39
CA GLY A 149 0.28 -16.89 -31.75
C GLY A 149 0.09 -16.77 -30.26
N ILE A 150 -0.13 -17.91 -29.61
CA ILE A 150 -0.03 -18.06 -28.15
C ILE A 150 1.08 -19.06 -27.86
N ALA A 151 1.90 -18.75 -26.86
CA ALA A 151 2.96 -19.63 -26.40
C ALA A 151 2.76 -19.96 -24.91
N LEU A 152 3.02 -21.21 -24.56
CA LEU A 152 3.14 -21.69 -23.20
C LEU A 152 4.63 -21.89 -22.91
N HIS A 153 5.07 -21.50 -21.72
CA HIS A 153 6.42 -21.78 -21.25
C HIS A 153 6.44 -22.34 -19.84
N SER A 154 7.50 -23.07 -19.57
CA SER A 154 7.89 -23.50 -18.24
C SER A 154 9.37 -23.24 -18.01
N LYS A 155 9.74 -22.94 -16.77
CA LYS A 155 11.12 -22.81 -16.33
C LYS A 155 11.30 -23.58 -15.03
N LEU A 156 12.21 -24.54 -15.01
CA LEU A 156 12.54 -25.41 -13.89
C LEU A 156 13.90 -25.02 -13.33
N ARG A 157 13.95 -24.61 -12.06
CA ARG A 157 15.20 -24.31 -11.36
C ARG A 157 15.82 -25.60 -10.84
N LEU A 158 17.06 -25.88 -11.24
CA LEU A 158 17.84 -27.03 -10.79
C LEU A 158 18.81 -26.65 -9.66
N LEU A 159 19.47 -25.49 -9.78
CA LEU A 159 20.38 -24.94 -8.78
C LEU A 159 20.03 -23.47 -8.52
N ARG A 160 20.11 -23.07 -7.26
CA ARG A 160 19.84 -21.70 -6.81
C ARG A 160 21.05 -20.79 -7.06
N PRO A 161 20.90 -19.67 -7.77
CA PRO A 161 21.99 -18.74 -8.03
C PRO A 161 22.59 -18.10 -6.77
N GLU A 162 21.83 -18.02 -5.67
CA GLU A 162 22.28 -17.54 -4.35
C GLU A 162 23.39 -18.41 -3.76
N SER A 163 23.49 -19.68 -4.18
CA SER A 163 24.58 -20.58 -3.79
C SER A 163 25.87 -20.36 -4.61
N GLY A 164 25.94 -19.29 -5.40
CA GLY A 164 27.08 -18.89 -6.23
C GLY A 164 26.98 -19.32 -7.70
N PHE A 165 26.19 -20.37 -8.00
CA PHE A 165 25.94 -20.82 -9.37
C PHE A 165 24.51 -21.37 -9.52
N GLY A 166 23.73 -20.73 -10.39
CA GLY A 166 22.37 -21.10 -10.73
C GLY A 166 22.32 -21.86 -12.05
N LEU A 167 21.42 -22.84 -12.10
CA LEU A 167 21.15 -23.65 -13.28
C LEU A 167 19.64 -23.84 -13.40
N ALA A 168 19.09 -23.59 -14.59
CA ALA A 168 17.70 -23.84 -14.90
C ALA A 168 17.54 -24.41 -16.31
N LEU A 169 16.40 -25.07 -16.53
CA LEU A 169 15.95 -25.50 -17.84
C LEU A 169 14.63 -24.79 -18.15
N ALA A 170 14.53 -24.21 -19.34
CA ALA A 170 13.29 -23.65 -19.83
C ALA A 170 12.79 -24.40 -21.05
N LEU A 171 11.47 -24.40 -21.20
CA LEU A 171 10.79 -24.99 -22.32
C LEU A 171 9.67 -24.06 -22.76
N GLN A 172 9.71 -23.62 -24.00
CA GLN A 172 8.63 -22.83 -24.59
C GLN A 172 8.07 -23.53 -25.83
N GLY A 173 6.76 -23.45 -26.04
CA GLY A 173 6.13 -23.93 -27.26
C GLY A 173 4.89 -23.13 -27.59
N GLY A 174 4.63 -22.93 -28.87
CA GLY A 174 3.53 -22.10 -29.33
C GLY A 174 2.95 -22.54 -30.65
N ILE A 175 1.78 -21.99 -30.96
CA ILE A 175 1.07 -22.21 -32.22
C ILE A 175 0.57 -20.89 -32.80
N PRO A 176 0.60 -20.73 -34.14
CA PRO A 176 -0.02 -19.57 -34.78
C PRO A 176 -1.54 -19.62 -34.68
N PHE A 177 -2.20 -18.47 -34.47
CA PHE A 177 -3.66 -18.39 -34.31
C PHE A 177 -4.46 -18.79 -35.56
N SER A 178 -3.92 -18.59 -36.77
CA SER A 178 -4.60 -18.91 -38.01
C SER A 178 -3.63 -19.22 -39.16
N LYS A 179 -4.11 -19.85 -40.23
CA LYS A 179 -3.32 -20.08 -41.46
C LYS A 179 -2.95 -18.78 -42.20
N ALA A 180 -3.74 -17.72 -42.03
CA ALA A 180 -3.47 -16.40 -42.62
C ALA A 180 -2.35 -15.67 -41.86
N THR A 181 -2.27 -15.87 -40.54
CA THR A 181 -1.18 -15.38 -39.69
C THR A 181 0.04 -16.30 -39.66
N ALA A 182 -0.04 -17.51 -40.23
CA ALA A 182 1.14 -18.34 -40.43
C ALA A 182 2.00 -17.79 -41.58
N ARG A 183 1.41 -17.43 -42.73
CA ARG A 183 2.12 -16.99 -43.95
C ARG A 183 2.62 -15.54 -43.90
N ASN A 184 3.25 -15.12 -42.81
CA ASN A 184 3.85 -13.81 -42.63
C ASN A 184 5.32 -13.93 -42.20
N LEU A 185 5.92 -12.79 -41.84
CA LEU A 185 7.31 -12.65 -41.41
C LEU A 185 7.45 -12.47 -39.89
N GLY A 186 6.37 -12.69 -39.13
CA GLY A 186 6.32 -12.50 -37.68
C GLY A 186 5.90 -13.75 -36.91
N SER A 187 5.85 -14.92 -37.54
CA SER A 187 5.46 -16.18 -36.91
C SER A 187 6.14 -17.36 -37.59
N ASP A 188 6.56 -18.34 -36.80
CA ASP A 188 7.00 -19.64 -37.31
C ASP A 188 5.91 -20.29 -38.18
N PRO A 189 6.30 -21.14 -39.17
CA PRO A 189 5.37 -21.68 -40.15
C PRO A 189 4.17 -22.45 -39.55
N LYS A 190 4.41 -23.16 -38.44
CA LYS A 190 3.39 -23.87 -37.66
C LYS A 190 3.77 -23.90 -36.17
N ALA A 191 3.48 -25.01 -35.49
CA ALA A 191 3.89 -25.23 -34.12
C ALA A 191 5.41 -25.23 -33.99
N TRP A 192 5.88 -24.63 -32.91
CA TRP A 192 7.29 -24.52 -32.60
C TRP A 192 7.55 -24.87 -31.14
N PHE A 193 8.79 -25.24 -30.86
CA PHE A 193 9.26 -25.75 -29.58
C PHE A 193 10.69 -25.28 -29.33
N TRP A 194 10.98 -24.85 -28.11
CA TRP A 194 12.23 -24.19 -27.78
C TRP A 194 12.72 -24.58 -26.38
N PRO A 195 13.44 -25.71 -26.25
CA PRO A 195 14.20 -26.04 -25.06
C PRO A 195 15.42 -25.13 -24.93
N GLN A 196 15.69 -24.70 -23.69
CA GLN A 196 16.82 -23.84 -23.35
C GLN A 196 17.45 -24.29 -22.02
N ALA A 197 18.77 -24.24 -21.97
CA ALA A 197 19.56 -24.32 -20.75
C ALA A 197 19.98 -22.90 -20.34
N ILE A 198 19.87 -22.63 -19.04
CA ILE A 198 20.09 -21.31 -18.46
C ILE A 198 21.09 -21.46 -17.31
N VAL A 199 22.12 -20.64 -17.32
CA VAL A 199 23.08 -20.54 -16.22
C VAL A 199 23.19 -19.10 -15.76
N GLU A 200 23.38 -18.91 -14.46
CA GLU A 200 23.53 -17.60 -13.84
C GLU A 200 24.54 -17.68 -12.70
N THR A 201 25.34 -16.64 -12.53
CA THR A 201 26.15 -16.43 -11.33
C THR A 201 25.94 -15.04 -10.79
N ARG A 202 26.02 -14.90 -9.47
CA ARG A 202 25.88 -13.64 -8.75
C ARG A 202 27.16 -13.37 -7.97
N VAL A 203 27.65 -12.14 -8.03
CA VAL A 203 28.95 -11.75 -7.47
C VAL A 203 28.79 -10.45 -6.68
N GLY A 204 29.39 -10.41 -5.49
CA GLY A 204 29.39 -9.25 -4.59
C GLY A 204 28.70 -9.56 -3.25
N SER A 205 28.89 -8.68 -2.26
CA SER A 205 28.38 -8.88 -0.89
C SER A 205 26.85 -8.81 -0.76
N LYS A 206 26.16 -8.34 -1.80
CA LYS A 206 24.69 -8.25 -1.89
C LYS A 206 24.16 -8.71 -3.27
N ASP A 207 24.86 -9.64 -3.93
CA ASP A 207 24.50 -10.10 -5.28
C ASP A 207 24.39 -8.98 -6.33
N GLN A 208 25.14 -7.90 -6.14
CA GLN A 208 25.06 -6.66 -6.93
C GLN A 208 25.38 -6.84 -8.43
N LEU A 209 26.15 -7.87 -8.79
CA LEU A 209 26.52 -8.17 -10.17
C LEU A 209 25.97 -9.56 -10.55
N ARG A 210 25.11 -9.59 -11.57
CA ARG A 210 24.56 -10.83 -12.14
C ARG A 210 25.12 -11.04 -13.53
N ILE A 211 25.54 -12.26 -13.83
CA ILE A 211 26.01 -12.68 -15.15
C ILE A 211 25.24 -13.92 -15.55
N GLY A 212 24.57 -13.88 -16.71
CA GLY A 212 23.73 -14.95 -17.22
C GLY A 212 24.16 -15.40 -18.61
N ALA A 213 23.91 -16.68 -18.90
CA ALA A 213 24.06 -17.23 -20.24
C ALA A 213 22.92 -18.19 -20.56
N ASN A 214 22.47 -18.18 -21.82
CA ASN A 214 21.46 -19.09 -22.31
C ASN A 214 21.96 -19.82 -23.56
N ALA A 215 21.57 -21.08 -23.71
CA ALA A 215 21.75 -21.86 -24.92
C ALA A 215 20.48 -22.66 -25.19
N GLY A 216 20.02 -22.72 -26.43
CA GLY A 216 18.78 -23.40 -26.77
C GLY A 216 18.70 -23.80 -28.23
N TYR A 217 17.63 -24.52 -28.57
CA TYR A 217 17.38 -24.98 -29.93
C TYR A 217 15.90 -24.81 -30.26
N ARG A 218 15.59 -23.87 -31.15
CA ARG A 218 14.23 -23.57 -31.58
C ARG A 218 13.91 -24.41 -32.82
N ILE A 219 12.89 -25.25 -32.69
CA ILE A 219 12.44 -26.20 -33.70
C ILE A 219 11.03 -25.83 -34.10
N HIS A 220 10.68 -25.96 -35.38
CA HIS A 220 9.31 -25.76 -35.83
C HIS A 220 8.89 -26.83 -36.85
N ASP A 221 7.58 -27.00 -37.05
CA ASP A 221 7.01 -27.76 -38.18
C ASP A 221 6.61 -26.81 -39.32
N GLY A 222 6.33 -27.36 -40.50
CA GLY A 222 5.82 -26.62 -41.66
C GLY A 222 6.84 -26.39 -42.76
N LYS A 223 6.37 -25.75 -43.85
CA LYS A 223 7.20 -25.50 -45.03
C LYS A 223 7.93 -24.17 -44.92
N ASN A 224 9.25 -24.19 -45.05
CA ASN A 224 10.07 -22.99 -44.91
C ASN A 224 10.11 -22.12 -46.18
N PRO A 225 9.97 -20.79 -46.03
CA PRO A 225 10.18 -19.86 -47.13
C PRO A 225 11.64 -19.78 -47.53
N ARG A 226 11.86 -19.41 -48.80
CA ARG A 226 13.17 -19.12 -49.37
C ARG A 226 13.17 -17.73 -50.01
N PHE A 227 14.30 -17.05 -49.92
CA PHE A 227 14.56 -15.73 -50.49
C PHE A 227 15.93 -15.78 -51.16
N ASP A 228 16.01 -15.45 -52.46
CA ASP A 228 17.25 -15.55 -53.24
C ASP A 228 17.94 -14.19 -53.43
N GLN A 229 17.27 -13.09 -53.05
CA GLN A 229 17.62 -11.70 -53.37
C GLN A 229 18.05 -10.88 -52.14
N LEU A 230 18.45 -11.56 -51.06
CA LEU A 230 18.99 -10.85 -49.90
C LEU A 230 20.43 -10.41 -50.18
N GLU A 231 20.83 -9.25 -49.66
CA GLU A 231 22.16 -8.64 -49.90
C GLU A 231 23.33 -9.60 -49.65
N GLU A 232 23.21 -10.44 -48.63
CA GLU A 232 24.26 -11.39 -48.25
C GLU A 232 24.07 -12.79 -48.87
N GLY A 233 23.20 -12.93 -49.87
CA GLY A 233 22.97 -14.15 -50.65
C GLY A 233 21.69 -14.93 -50.27
N PRO A 234 21.46 -16.11 -50.90
CA PRO A 234 20.22 -16.85 -50.74
C PRO A 234 20.04 -17.34 -49.30
N PHE A 235 18.80 -17.39 -48.87
CA PHE A 235 18.37 -17.76 -47.53
C PHE A 235 17.11 -18.64 -47.60
N GLN A 236 17.08 -19.68 -46.79
CA GLN A 236 15.92 -20.53 -46.56
C GLN A 236 15.79 -20.73 -45.06
N TYR A 237 14.61 -20.45 -44.51
CA TYR A 237 14.33 -20.59 -43.07
C TYR A 237 14.45 -22.04 -42.59
N GLY A 238 14.54 -22.23 -41.28
CA GLY A 238 14.81 -23.52 -40.65
C GLY A 238 14.91 -23.42 -39.13
N ASN A 239 15.35 -24.51 -38.53
CA ASN A 239 15.57 -24.63 -37.10
C ASN A 239 16.78 -23.79 -36.67
N LEU A 240 16.72 -23.21 -35.47
CA LEU A 240 17.69 -22.23 -34.99
C LEU A 240 18.37 -22.73 -33.72
N LEU A 241 19.71 -22.70 -33.70
CA LEU A 241 20.44 -22.66 -32.43
C LEU A 241 20.33 -21.24 -31.87
N THR A 242 20.01 -21.12 -30.59
CA THR A 242 19.81 -19.83 -29.93
C THR A 242 20.81 -19.69 -28.79
N GLY A 243 21.34 -18.50 -28.57
CA GLY A 243 22.20 -18.23 -27.42
C GLY A 243 22.18 -16.78 -27.01
N GLY A 244 22.58 -16.51 -25.78
CA GLY A 244 22.71 -15.15 -25.27
C GLY A 244 23.57 -15.07 -24.02
N LEU A 245 24.13 -13.88 -23.79
CA LEU A 245 24.91 -13.52 -22.61
C LEU A 245 24.37 -12.20 -22.06
N GLY A 246 24.18 -12.12 -20.75
CA GLY A 246 23.63 -10.96 -20.07
C GLY A 246 24.46 -10.58 -18.86
N ILE A 247 24.56 -9.28 -18.60
CA ILE A 247 25.16 -8.71 -17.40
C ILE A 247 24.21 -7.66 -16.81
N SER A 248 23.99 -7.72 -15.50
CA SER A 248 23.18 -6.77 -14.76
C SER A 248 23.96 -6.30 -13.54
N TYR A 249 24.05 -4.99 -13.35
CA TYR A 249 24.67 -4.37 -12.20
C TYR A 249 23.65 -3.51 -11.46
N ARG A 250 23.41 -3.85 -10.19
CA ARG A 250 22.57 -3.06 -9.29
C ARG A 250 23.32 -1.82 -8.85
N ALA A 251 23.02 -0.70 -9.49
CA ALA A 251 23.66 0.59 -9.22
C ALA A 251 23.05 1.27 -7.98
N MET A 252 21.75 1.06 -7.73
CA MET A 252 21.00 1.50 -6.56
C MET A 252 19.91 0.47 -6.25
N ASP A 253 19.32 0.50 -5.06
CA ASP A 253 18.24 -0.42 -4.70
C ASP A 253 17.07 -0.39 -5.70
N ALA A 254 16.79 0.79 -6.27
CA ALA A 254 15.74 0.99 -7.26
C ALA A 254 16.22 0.94 -8.74
N LEU A 255 17.50 0.66 -9.02
CA LEU A 255 18.05 0.79 -10.38
C LEU A 255 19.10 -0.30 -10.72
N ASP A 256 18.79 -1.08 -11.75
CA ASP A 256 19.75 -1.98 -12.41
C ASP A 256 20.18 -1.39 -13.77
N LEU A 257 21.48 -1.46 -14.05
CA LEU A 257 22.08 -1.25 -15.37
C LEU A 257 22.26 -2.61 -16.04
N VAL A 258 21.67 -2.81 -17.22
CA VAL A 258 21.61 -4.13 -17.87
C VAL A 258 22.14 -4.04 -19.29
N ALA A 259 22.92 -5.04 -19.70
CA ALA A 259 23.37 -5.21 -21.08
C ALA A 259 23.32 -6.68 -21.47
N ASP A 260 22.70 -6.96 -22.62
CA ASP A 260 22.52 -8.31 -23.16
C ASP A 260 23.03 -8.37 -24.60
N THR A 261 23.51 -9.55 -24.98
CA THR A 261 23.72 -9.91 -26.37
C THR A 261 23.03 -11.23 -26.63
N TYR A 262 22.34 -11.34 -27.77
CA TYR A 262 21.60 -12.54 -28.12
C TYR A 262 21.77 -12.82 -29.61
N ALA A 263 21.78 -14.10 -29.95
CA ALA A 263 22.07 -14.56 -31.29
C ALA A 263 21.27 -15.82 -31.63
N THR A 264 20.93 -15.93 -32.90
CA THR A 264 20.39 -17.14 -33.50
C THR A 264 21.28 -17.54 -34.67
N GLN A 265 21.49 -18.85 -34.77
CA GLN A 265 22.27 -19.47 -35.83
C GLN A 265 21.37 -20.48 -36.51
N LEU A 266 21.11 -20.27 -37.80
CA LEU A 266 20.38 -21.22 -38.63
C LEU A 266 21.15 -22.55 -38.69
N PHE A 267 20.52 -23.61 -38.17
CA PHE A 267 21.09 -24.94 -38.00
C PHE A 267 20.84 -25.82 -39.22
N ASP A 268 19.60 -25.82 -39.73
CA ASP A 268 19.21 -26.47 -40.97
C ASP A 268 18.56 -25.50 -41.95
N GLY A 269 18.37 -25.93 -43.19
CA GLY A 269 18.05 -25.04 -44.32
C GLY A 269 19.28 -24.64 -45.14
N HIS A 270 19.03 -23.94 -46.25
CA HIS A 270 20.05 -23.53 -47.21
C HIS A 270 20.21 -22.02 -47.18
N SER A 271 21.36 -21.55 -46.67
CA SER A 271 21.65 -20.12 -46.59
C SER A 271 23.14 -19.83 -46.70
N SER A 272 23.51 -18.62 -47.11
CA SER A 272 24.89 -18.14 -47.08
C SER A 272 25.42 -18.04 -45.64
N SER A 273 26.73 -18.17 -45.42
CA SER A 273 27.32 -18.18 -44.07
C SER A 273 27.03 -16.91 -43.26
N LYS A 274 26.91 -15.76 -43.92
CA LYS A 274 26.63 -14.48 -43.27
C LYS A 274 25.16 -14.29 -42.90
N GLN A 275 24.23 -14.78 -43.73
CA GLN A 275 22.78 -14.71 -43.44
C GLN A 275 22.36 -15.63 -42.29
N LYS A 276 23.10 -16.71 -42.06
CA LYS A 276 22.75 -17.71 -41.04
C LYS A 276 22.82 -17.21 -39.59
N LEU A 277 23.69 -16.23 -39.30
CA LEU A 277 23.92 -15.75 -37.93
C LEU A 277 23.27 -14.38 -37.75
N SER A 278 22.17 -14.32 -37.01
CA SER A 278 21.54 -13.06 -36.58
C SER A 278 21.96 -12.76 -35.15
N ALA A 279 22.47 -11.57 -34.88
CA ALA A 279 22.94 -11.23 -33.56
C ALA A 279 22.87 -9.72 -33.26
N GLU A 280 22.37 -9.40 -32.07
CA GLU A 280 22.16 -8.04 -31.57
C GLU A 280 22.73 -7.88 -30.16
N ALA A 281 23.22 -6.68 -29.88
CA ALA A 281 23.63 -6.26 -28.53
C ALA A 281 22.74 -5.09 -28.10
N VAL A 282 22.18 -5.20 -26.91
CA VAL A 282 21.26 -4.22 -26.30
C VAL A 282 21.76 -3.81 -24.92
N GLY A 283 21.45 -2.59 -24.52
CA GLY A 283 21.75 -2.07 -23.20
C GLY A 283 20.70 -1.05 -22.76
N GLY A 284 20.57 -0.89 -21.45
CA GLY A 284 19.53 -0.04 -20.88
C GLY A 284 19.47 -0.12 -19.37
N ILE A 285 18.30 0.24 -18.85
CA ILE A 285 18.04 0.31 -17.41
C ILE A 285 16.77 -0.46 -17.05
N LYS A 286 16.75 -0.95 -15.80
CA LYS A 286 15.52 -1.37 -15.12
C LYS A 286 15.35 -0.51 -13.88
N VAL A 287 14.22 0.17 -13.79
CA VAL A 287 13.83 1.00 -12.64
C VAL A 287 12.79 0.22 -11.85
N PHE A 288 13.14 -0.17 -10.63
CA PHE A 288 12.25 -0.91 -9.73
C PHE A 288 11.29 0.09 -9.07
N VAL A 289 9.99 -0.11 -9.34
CA VAL A 289 8.90 0.62 -8.68
C VAL A 289 8.48 -0.06 -7.38
N GLU A 290 8.79 -1.36 -7.27
CA GLU A 290 8.68 -2.20 -6.08
C GLU A 290 9.82 -3.22 -6.14
N SER A 291 10.14 -3.89 -5.03
CA SER A 291 11.28 -4.81 -4.89
C SER A 291 11.44 -5.84 -6.02
N ARG A 292 10.33 -6.24 -6.67
CA ARG A 292 10.31 -7.21 -7.79
C ARG A 292 9.59 -6.72 -9.05
N SER A 293 9.06 -5.50 -9.03
CA SER A 293 8.34 -4.90 -10.16
C SER A 293 9.12 -3.75 -10.76
N PHE A 294 9.27 -3.74 -12.09
CA PHE A 294 10.14 -2.78 -12.76
C PHE A 294 9.61 -2.28 -14.09
N LEU A 295 10.00 -1.05 -14.40
CA LEU A 295 9.97 -0.48 -15.74
C LEU A 295 11.33 -0.72 -16.40
N MET A 296 11.34 -1.08 -17.67
CA MET A 296 12.56 -1.24 -18.44
C MET A 296 12.54 -0.38 -19.70
N LEU A 297 13.71 0.15 -20.06
CA LEU A 297 13.93 0.89 -21.28
C LEU A 297 15.36 0.62 -21.76
N GLY A 298 15.52 0.40 -23.05
CA GLY A 298 16.84 0.29 -23.63
C GLY A 298 16.85 0.37 -25.14
N ALA A 299 18.06 0.25 -25.68
CA ALA A 299 18.33 0.30 -27.09
C ALA A 299 19.49 -0.62 -27.45
N GLY A 300 19.59 -0.97 -28.72
CA GLY A 300 20.66 -1.80 -29.24
C GLY A 300 20.78 -1.73 -30.74
N ARG A 301 21.69 -2.54 -31.26
CA ARG A 301 21.92 -2.69 -32.70
C ARG A 301 22.48 -4.06 -33.00
N ARG A 302 22.33 -4.49 -34.24
CA ARG A 302 23.01 -5.67 -34.77
C ARG A 302 24.53 -5.50 -34.81
N TYR A 303 25.22 -6.63 -34.77
CA TYR A 303 26.64 -6.75 -35.14
C TYR A 303 26.89 -7.87 -36.16
N THR A 304 25.82 -8.48 -36.68
CA THR A 304 25.84 -9.38 -37.84
C THR A 304 24.73 -8.98 -38.81
N PRO A 305 24.85 -9.33 -40.11
CA PRO A 305 23.85 -8.97 -41.11
C PRO A 305 22.71 -10.00 -41.23
N GLY A 306 22.53 -10.86 -40.21
CA GLY A 306 21.57 -11.97 -40.27
C GLY A 306 20.11 -11.51 -40.41
N PHE A 307 19.27 -12.42 -40.88
CA PHE A 307 17.90 -12.13 -41.30
C PHE A 307 16.98 -11.55 -40.20
N GLU A 308 17.21 -11.89 -38.93
CA GLU A 308 16.41 -11.36 -37.80
C GLU A 308 17.00 -10.07 -37.19
N ALA A 309 18.22 -9.67 -37.62
CA ALA A 309 19.00 -8.65 -36.95
C ALA A 309 18.67 -7.23 -37.48
N ALA A 310 18.18 -6.37 -36.59
CA ALA A 310 17.81 -4.99 -36.87
C ALA A 310 19.00 -4.02 -36.75
N ASP A 311 19.04 -3.00 -37.61
CA ASP A 311 20.02 -1.90 -37.53
C ASP A 311 19.93 -1.12 -36.22
N LEU A 312 18.70 -0.93 -35.77
CA LEU A 312 18.36 -0.26 -34.52
C LEU A 312 17.25 -1.06 -33.83
N ARG A 313 17.47 -1.33 -32.54
CA ARG A 313 16.46 -1.89 -31.63
C ARG A 313 16.19 -0.86 -30.54
N LEU A 314 14.91 -0.58 -30.29
CA LEU A 314 14.45 0.17 -29.12
C LEU A 314 13.44 -0.70 -28.38
N PHE A 315 13.41 -0.66 -27.06
CA PHE A 315 12.40 -1.39 -26.29
C PHE A 315 12.04 -0.67 -25.01
N ILE A 316 10.79 -0.83 -24.61
CA ILE A 316 10.23 -0.36 -23.35
C ILE A 316 9.29 -1.42 -22.81
N GLY A 317 9.24 -1.62 -21.50
CA GLY A 317 8.30 -2.56 -20.92
C GLY A 317 8.05 -2.29 -19.47
N PHE A 318 6.95 -2.85 -18.97
CA PHE A 318 6.70 -2.97 -17.55
C PHE A 318 6.52 -4.45 -17.22
N VAL A 319 7.12 -4.87 -16.11
CA VAL A 319 6.93 -6.20 -15.54
C VAL A 319 6.53 -6.00 -14.09
N PHE A 320 5.34 -6.45 -13.77
CA PHE A 320 4.79 -6.42 -12.43
C PHE A 320 4.85 -7.83 -11.86
N GLU A 321 5.57 -7.98 -10.77
CA GLU A 321 5.53 -9.15 -9.90
C GLU A 321 5.01 -8.63 -8.56
N PRO A 322 3.68 -8.55 -8.40
CA PRO A 322 3.11 -8.11 -7.14
C PRO A 322 3.57 -9.06 -6.03
N SER A 323 3.97 -8.50 -4.90
CA SER A 323 4.14 -9.28 -3.68
C SER A 323 2.75 -9.71 -3.19
N ILE A 324 2.31 -10.87 -3.68
CA ILE A 324 1.07 -11.54 -3.23
C ILE A 324 1.43 -12.82 -2.46
N GLY A 325 2.73 -13.12 -2.31
CA GLY A 325 3.23 -14.28 -1.59
C GLY A 325 3.16 -14.10 -0.08
N ASP A 326 2.79 -15.19 0.57
CA ASP A 326 2.76 -15.47 2.00
C ASP A 326 3.26 -16.92 2.08
N ARG A 327 4.59 -17.05 2.03
CA ARG A 327 5.27 -18.29 1.60
C ARG A 327 5.19 -19.38 2.66
N ASP A 328 5.12 -19.01 3.92
CA ASP A 328 4.89 -19.91 5.05
C ASP A 328 3.41 -20.01 5.46
N GLY A 329 2.56 -19.11 4.95
CA GLY A 329 1.11 -19.22 5.02
C GLY A 329 0.52 -18.73 6.33
N ASP A 330 1.20 -17.80 7.00
CA ASP A 330 0.78 -17.22 8.26
C ASP A 330 -0.21 -16.05 8.10
N GLY A 331 -0.35 -15.47 6.91
CA GLY A 331 -1.27 -14.36 6.61
C GLY A 331 -0.61 -12.97 6.55
N ILE A 332 0.68 -12.88 6.84
CA ILE A 332 1.59 -11.76 6.57
C ILE A 332 2.21 -11.99 5.19
N LYS A 333 2.61 -10.92 4.50
CA LYS A 333 3.13 -11.06 3.11
C LYS A 333 4.64 -10.98 3.10
N ASP A 334 5.29 -11.76 2.24
CA ASP A 334 6.75 -11.84 2.06
C ASP A 334 7.49 -10.47 1.93
N ASP A 335 6.81 -9.39 1.53
CA ASP A 335 7.38 -8.03 1.42
C ASP A 335 7.38 -7.24 2.73
N VAL A 336 6.54 -7.62 3.69
CA VAL A 336 6.45 -7.04 5.03
C VAL A 336 6.85 -8.03 6.13
N ASP A 337 7.00 -9.29 5.76
CA ASP A 337 7.43 -10.41 6.59
C ASP A 337 8.97 -10.43 6.72
N GLN A 338 9.45 -10.39 7.96
CA GLN A 338 10.87 -10.43 8.29
C GLN A 338 11.47 -11.84 8.23
N CYS A 339 10.64 -12.88 8.32
CA CYS A 339 11.00 -14.28 8.19
C CYS A 339 10.17 -15.00 7.11
N PRO A 340 10.29 -14.65 5.81
CA PRO A 340 9.42 -15.13 4.73
C PRO A 340 9.43 -16.63 4.43
N ASP A 341 10.03 -17.46 5.26
CA ASP A 341 10.05 -18.93 5.13
C ASP A 341 9.59 -19.61 6.44
N GLU A 342 9.27 -18.84 7.49
CA GLU A 342 8.93 -19.33 8.82
C GLU A 342 7.61 -18.70 9.30
N PRO A 343 6.55 -19.50 9.49
CA PRO A 343 5.23 -18.93 9.75
C PRO A 343 5.16 -18.28 11.13
N GLU A 344 4.71 -17.03 11.17
CA GLU A 344 4.30 -16.29 12.34
C GLU A 344 3.36 -17.14 13.21
N ASN A 345 3.55 -17.03 14.51
CA ASN A 345 2.86 -17.82 15.49
C ASN A 345 1.97 -16.99 16.42
N TYR A 346 1.08 -16.15 15.87
CA TYR A 346 0.06 -15.32 16.57
C TYR A 346 -0.16 -15.63 18.06
N ASN A 347 0.76 -15.14 18.89
CA ASN A 347 0.82 -15.45 20.31
C ASN A 347 0.64 -14.18 21.18
N GLY A 348 0.41 -13.03 20.55
CA GLY A 348 0.23 -11.74 21.19
C GLY A 348 1.54 -10.96 21.40
N TYR A 349 2.66 -11.44 20.88
CA TYR A 349 3.97 -10.80 20.96
C TYR A 349 4.53 -10.67 19.55
N GLN A 350 4.66 -9.42 19.07
CA GLN A 350 5.24 -9.08 17.77
C GLN A 350 4.58 -9.72 16.53
N ASP A 351 3.33 -10.20 16.66
CA ASP A 351 2.45 -10.79 15.62
C ASP A 351 2.27 -10.02 14.27
N GLU A 352 2.91 -8.87 14.06
CA GLU A 352 2.86 -8.11 12.80
C GLU A 352 4.17 -8.21 11.99
N ASP A 353 5.21 -8.86 12.52
CA ASP A 353 6.55 -8.83 11.93
C ASP A 353 6.87 -10.02 11.01
N GLY A 354 6.06 -11.09 11.05
CA GLY A 354 6.17 -12.25 10.15
C GLY A 354 7.12 -13.33 10.66
N CYS A 355 7.69 -13.17 11.85
CA CYS A 355 8.64 -14.13 12.41
C CYS A 355 8.01 -14.95 13.53
N PRO A 356 8.25 -16.27 13.60
CA PRO A 356 7.78 -17.07 14.74
C PRO A 356 8.50 -16.63 16.01
N ASP A 357 7.87 -15.76 16.77
CA ASP A 357 8.40 -15.29 18.01
C ASP A 357 8.10 -16.26 19.14
N VAL A 358 9.03 -16.38 20.07
CA VAL A 358 8.73 -17.07 21.32
C VAL A 358 8.37 -15.98 22.31
N ILE A 359 7.14 -16.00 22.85
CA ILE A 359 6.86 -15.24 24.08
C ILE A 359 7.99 -15.62 25.04
N PRO A 360 8.82 -14.67 25.50
CA PRO A 360 9.90 -15.01 26.41
C PRO A 360 9.26 -15.60 27.67
N GLU A 361 9.34 -16.93 27.82
CA GLU A 361 9.19 -17.56 29.12
C GLU A 361 10.21 -16.87 30.04
N PRO A 362 9.85 -16.55 31.30
CA PRO A 362 10.80 -15.93 32.20
C PRO A 362 11.99 -16.89 32.35
N GLU A 363 13.10 -16.57 31.68
CA GLU A 363 14.29 -17.40 31.71
C GLU A 363 14.83 -17.42 33.15
N GLU A 364 14.82 -18.60 33.77
CA GLU A 364 15.70 -18.89 34.90
C GLU A 364 17.16 -18.82 34.42
N LYS A 365 17.73 -17.62 34.37
CA LYS A 365 19.17 -17.42 34.18
C LYS A 365 19.91 -17.80 35.46
N PRO A 366 21.08 -18.48 35.37
CA PRO A 366 21.98 -18.56 36.50
C PRO A 366 22.40 -17.13 36.87
N LEU A 367 22.19 -16.78 38.14
CA LEU A 367 22.47 -15.48 38.77
C LEU A 367 23.68 -14.75 38.14
N PRO A 368 23.46 -13.66 37.38
CA PRO A 368 24.43 -12.58 37.38
C PRO A 368 24.45 -12.02 38.81
N THR A 369 25.61 -11.58 39.29
CA THR A 369 25.67 -10.81 40.52
C THR A 369 24.75 -9.60 40.33
N VAL A 370 23.61 -9.64 41.01
CA VAL A 370 22.58 -8.63 40.89
C VAL A 370 23.17 -7.34 41.43
N SER A 371 23.46 -6.42 40.50
CA SER A 371 23.87 -5.06 40.85
C SER A 371 22.65 -4.35 41.42
N ASP A 372 22.83 -3.82 42.61
CA ASP A 372 21.90 -3.02 43.39
C ASP A 372 22.76 -1.84 43.87
N ARG A 373 22.80 -0.80 43.04
CA ARG A 373 23.79 0.29 43.11
C ARG A 373 23.54 1.21 44.29
N ASP A 374 22.29 1.40 44.68
CA ASP A 374 21.88 2.26 45.78
C ASP A 374 21.48 1.49 47.06
N GLY A 375 21.31 0.17 46.98
CA GLY A 375 21.13 -0.72 48.12
C GLY A 375 19.72 -0.70 48.69
N ASP A 376 18.70 -0.30 47.92
CA ASP A 376 17.30 -0.25 48.34
C ASP A 376 16.61 -1.65 48.38
N GLY A 377 17.31 -2.67 47.89
CA GLY A 377 16.87 -4.05 47.79
C GLY A 377 16.06 -4.35 46.53
N ILE A 378 16.02 -3.43 45.56
CA ILE A 378 15.48 -3.57 44.22
C ILE A 378 16.67 -3.58 43.24
N PRO A 379 16.81 -4.64 42.42
CA PRO A 379 17.90 -4.71 41.46
C PRO A 379 17.90 -3.55 40.45
N ASP A 380 19.09 -3.07 40.03
CA ASP A 380 19.25 -1.96 39.06
C ASP A 380 18.43 -2.08 37.77
N HIS A 381 18.12 -3.32 37.36
CA HIS A 381 17.37 -3.61 36.13
C HIS A 381 15.84 -3.58 36.33
N GLU A 382 15.39 -3.70 37.57
CA GLU A 382 13.99 -3.54 37.96
C GLU A 382 13.72 -2.13 38.51
N ASP A 383 14.73 -1.49 39.10
CA ASP A 383 14.68 -0.16 39.69
C ASP A 383 14.52 0.97 38.64
N LYS A 384 13.58 1.89 38.88
CA LYS A 384 13.35 3.10 38.06
C LYS A 384 14.23 4.27 38.47
N CYS A 385 14.78 4.24 39.68
CA CYS A 385 15.74 5.19 40.20
C CYS A 385 17.01 4.48 40.73
N PRO A 386 17.79 3.75 39.90
CA PRO A 386 18.87 2.83 40.33
C PRO A 386 20.08 3.44 41.06
N ASP A 387 20.06 4.74 41.30
CA ASP A 387 21.15 5.49 41.93
C ASP A 387 20.61 6.27 43.17
N GLU A 388 19.35 6.06 43.56
CA GLU A 388 18.61 6.81 44.58
C GLU A 388 17.86 5.86 45.53
N GLY A 389 18.57 5.38 46.57
CA GLY A 389 17.96 4.49 47.57
C GLY A 389 17.26 5.23 48.71
N GLY A 390 16.58 4.48 49.58
CA GLY A 390 15.91 5.04 50.76
C GLY A 390 14.63 4.28 51.14
N ASP A 391 13.65 5.01 51.67
CA ASP A 391 12.27 4.53 51.73
C ASP A 391 11.69 4.64 50.32
N VAL A 392 11.74 3.55 49.56
CA VAL A 392 11.38 3.54 48.13
C VAL A 392 9.97 2.99 47.88
N ILE A 393 9.38 3.35 46.74
CA ILE A 393 8.11 2.80 46.25
C ILE A 393 8.29 1.33 45.88
N ARG A 394 7.62 0.44 46.62
CA ARG A 394 7.67 -1.02 46.42
C ARG A 394 6.58 -1.58 45.52
N GLU A 395 5.61 -0.75 45.11
CA GLU A 395 4.59 -1.16 44.16
C GLU A 395 5.15 -1.11 42.74
N LYS A 396 5.02 -2.21 41.99
CA LYS A 396 5.52 -2.27 40.60
C LYS A 396 4.72 -1.31 39.72
N GLY A 397 5.40 -0.29 39.22
CA GLY A 397 4.78 0.78 38.45
C GLY A 397 5.84 1.71 37.84
N PRO A 398 5.44 2.90 37.37
CA PRO A 398 6.35 3.85 36.73
C PRO A 398 7.43 4.40 37.67
N TYR A 399 7.23 4.31 38.99
CA TYR A 399 8.13 4.85 40.02
C TYR A 399 8.71 3.78 40.95
N TYR A 400 8.67 2.50 40.55
CA TYR A 400 9.19 1.38 41.36
C TYR A 400 10.70 1.54 41.64
N GLY A 401 11.09 1.58 42.91
CA GLY A 401 12.48 1.81 43.34
C GLY A 401 12.87 3.28 43.52
N CYS A 402 11.98 4.22 43.24
CA CYS A 402 12.23 5.63 43.54
C CYS A 402 11.96 5.98 45.01
N PRO A 403 12.75 6.87 45.64
CA PRO A 403 12.50 7.35 47.00
C PRO A 403 11.14 8.04 47.13
N ASP A 404 10.43 7.72 48.19
CA ASP A 404 9.12 8.24 48.60
C ASP A 404 9.09 8.24 50.14
N ARG A 405 9.44 9.37 50.73
CA ARG A 405 9.71 9.50 52.16
C ARG A 405 8.44 9.48 53.00
N ASP A 406 7.35 10.05 52.52
CA ASP A 406 6.08 10.17 53.25
C ASP A 406 5.02 9.14 52.84
N LYS A 407 5.32 8.33 51.80
CA LYS A 407 4.61 7.12 51.39
C LYS A 407 3.26 7.41 50.77
N ASP A 408 3.15 8.53 50.07
CA ASP A 408 1.95 8.94 49.34
C ASP A 408 1.85 8.32 47.92
N GLY A 409 2.93 7.64 47.49
CA GLY A 409 3.07 6.97 46.19
C GLY A 409 3.59 7.87 45.06
N ILE A 410 4.03 9.09 45.36
CA ILE A 410 4.68 10.03 44.46
C ILE A 410 6.15 10.14 44.89
N PRO A 411 7.13 9.99 43.98
CA PRO A 411 8.52 10.02 44.38
C PRO A 411 8.98 11.43 44.79
N ASP A 412 9.93 11.53 45.73
CA ASP A 412 10.46 12.77 46.35
C ASP A 412 10.84 13.86 45.32
N HIS A 413 11.25 13.47 44.11
CA HIS A 413 11.67 14.41 43.05
C HIS A 413 10.51 14.99 42.22
N LEU A 414 9.33 14.38 42.30
CA LEU A 414 8.08 14.88 41.71
C LEU A 414 7.18 15.50 42.77
N ASP A 415 7.35 15.13 44.04
CA ASP A 415 6.56 15.64 45.15
C ASP A 415 6.97 17.06 45.56
N SER A 416 5.98 17.96 45.64
CA SER A 416 6.12 19.35 46.08
C SER A 416 6.19 19.46 47.61
N CYS A 417 5.68 18.45 48.31
CA CYS A 417 5.60 18.31 49.76
C CYS A 417 6.14 16.94 50.24
N PRO A 418 7.41 16.60 49.94
CA PRO A 418 8.01 15.24 50.10
C PRO A 418 8.19 14.74 51.55
N ASP A 419 7.62 15.44 52.53
CA ASP A 419 7.66 15.08 53.95
C ASP A 419 6.24 15.01 54.55
N GLU A 420 5.19 15.21 53.74
CA GLU A 420 3.79 15.38 54.15
C GLU A 420 2.84 14.51 53.31
N GLY A 421 2.69 13.24 53.70
CA GLY A 421 1.79 12.32 53.01
C GLY A 421 0.33 12.39 53.49
N GLY A 422 -0.54 11.61 52.86
CA GLY A 422 -1.97 11.54 53.21
C GLY A 422 -2.87 11.33 52.00
N ASP A 423 -4.07 11.90 52.05
CA ASP A 423 -4.82 12.21 50.84
C ASP A 423 -4.13 13.41 50.18
N VAL A 424 -3.48 13.20 49.03
CA VAL A 424 -2.61 14.18 48.37
C VAL A 424 -3.14 14.58 47.00
N ILE A 425 -2.74 15.75 46.52
CA ILE A 425 -3.07 16.24 45.18
C ILE A 425 -2.34 15.39 44.13
N ARG A 426 -3.11 14.64 43.33
CA ARG A 426 -2.59 13.74 42.27
C ARG A 426 -2.60 14.37 40.88
N VAL A 427 -2.89 15.66 40.76
CA VAL A 427 -2.85 16.40 39.50
C VAL A 427 -1.49 17.09 39.36
N PRO A 428 -0.71 16.87 38.27
CA PRO A 428 0.56 17.54 38.07
C PRO A 428 0.42 19.06 38.11
N GLY A 429 1.20 19.71 38.96
CA GLY A 429 1.08 21.14 39.23
C GLY A 429 2.04 21.61 40.32
N PRO A 430 1.96 22.89 40.74
CA PRO A 430 2.83 23.45 41.77
C PRO A 430 2.63 22.85 43.17
N TYR A 431 1.55 22.07 43.37
CA TYR A 431 1.17 21.46 44.64
C TYR A 431 1.03 19.93 44.56
N TYR A 432 1.59 19.32 43.51
CA TYR A 432 1.53 17.87 43.32
C TYR A 432 2.22 17.15 44.49
N GLY A 433 1.53 16.21 45.15
CA GLY A 433 2.00 15.50 46.35
C GLY A 433 1.71 16.17 47.69
N CYS A 434 1.17 17.39 47.71
CA CYS A 434 0.78 18.04 48.96
C CYS A 434 -0.54 17.48 49.54
N PRO A 435 -0.71 17.43 50.88
CA PRO A 435 -1.96 17.04 51.53
C PRO A 435 -3.13 17.91 51.12
N ASP A 436 -4.25 17.27 50.81
CA ASP A 436 -5.53 17.83 50.39
C ASP A 436 -6.65 16.88 50.86
N ARG A 437 -7.20 17.17 52.03
CA ARG A 437 -8.08 16.26 52.77
C ARG A 437 -9.46 16.13 52.17
N ASP A 438 -10.04 17.21 51.68
CA ASP A 438 -11.37 17.24 51.06
C ASP A 438 -11.34 17.11 49.53
N LYS A 439 -10.14 17.07 48.94
CA LYS A 439 -9.85 16.69 47.56
C LYS A 439 -10.32 17.71 46.55
N ASP A 440 -10.29 18.98 46.94
CA ASP A 440 -10.68 20.09 46.08
C ASP A 440 -9.51 20.63 45.23
N GLY A 441 -8.28 20.15 45.45
CA GLY A 441 -7.08 20.55 44.72
C GLY A 441 -6.32 21.74 45.33
N ILE A 442 -6.74 22.24 46.49
CA ILE A 442 -6.06 23.26 47.28
C ILE A 442 -5.38 22.56 48.48
N PRO A 443 -4.07 22.78 48.71
CA PRO A 443 -3.40 22.15 49.85
C PRO A 443 -3.97 22.58 51.20
N ASP A 444 -4.05 21.66 52.17
CA ASP A 444 -4.54 21.88 53.55
C ASP A 444 -3.95 23.15 54.22
N HIS A 445 -2.73 23.56 53.85
CA HIS A 445 -2.04 24.72 54.44
C HIS A 445 -2.38 26.06 53.76
N LEU A 446 -2.96 26.03 52.56
CA LEU A 446 -3.49 27.19 51.82
C LEU A 446 -5.01 27.29 51.93
N ASP A 447 -5.66 26.18 52.25
CA ASP A 447 -7.09 26.06 52.42
C ASP A 447 -7.57 26.66 53.76
N LYS A 448 -8.58 27.54 53.71
CA LYS A 448 -9.23 28.11 54.89
C LYS A 448 -10.28 27.18 55.51
N CYS A 449 -10.82 26.24 54.74
CA CYS A 449 -11.80 25.23 55.13
C CYS A 449 -11.33 23.79 54.81
N PRO A 450 -10.23 23.27 55.42
CA PRO A 450 -9.56 21.99 55.04
C PRO A 450 -10.34 20.68 55.19
N ASP A 451 -11.63 20.74 55.52
CA ASP A 451 -12.51 19.59 55.65
C ASP A 451 -13.80 19.78 54.82
N GLU A 452 -13.94 20.88 54.08
CA GLU A 452 -15.10 21.25 53.28
C GLU A 452 -14.65 21.67 51.87
N PRO A 453 -14.91 20.84 50.85
CA PRO A 453 -14.32 21.05 49.53
C PRO A 453 -14.83 22.35 48.89
N GLU A 454 -13.92 23.08 48.25
CA GLU A 454 -14.19 24.27 47.44
C GLU A 454 -15.21 23.98 46.33
N THR A 455 -16.06 24.98 46.10
CA THR A 455 -16.99 25.01 44.98
C THR A 455 -16.49 25.94 43.89
N TYR A 456 -15.78 25.39 42.91
CA TYR A 456 -15.29 26.14 41.76
C TYR A 456 -16.42 26.69 40.87
N ASN A 457 -16.88 27.90 41.18
CA ASN A 457 -18.07 28.52 40.60
C ASN A 457 -17.81 29.96 40.09
N GLY A 458 -16.55 30.39 40.09
CA GLY A 458 -16.11 31.71 39.63
C GLY A 458 -16.18 32.79 40.72
N PHE A 459 -16.32 32.41 41.99
CA PHE A 459 -16.37 33.32 43.13
C PHE A 459 -15.48 32.77 44.24
N GLU A 460 -14.47 33.55 44.63
CA GLU A 460 -13.51 33.22 45.70
C GLU A 460 -12.81 31.83 45.66
N ASP A 461 -12.92 31.10 44.53
CA ASP A 461 -12.31 29.80 44.14
C ASP A 461 -10.81 29.51 44.50
N GLU A 462 -10.06 30.46 45.07
CA GLU A 462 -8.67 30.27 45.51
C GLU A 462 -8.53 30.12 47.03
N ASP A 463 -9.63 30.17 47.79
CA ASP A 463 -9.59 30.26 49.25
C ASP A 463 -9.92 28.96 49.99
N GLY A 464 -10.41 27.94 49.28
CA GLY A 464 -10.65 26.59 49.77
C GLY A 464 -11.97 26.44 50.50
N CYS A 465 -12.86 27.42 50.45
CA CYS A 465 -14.13 27.37 51.17
C CYS A 465 -15.33 27.33 50.23
N PRO A 466 -16.32 26.46 50.45
CA PRO A 466 -17.48 26.37 49.60
C PRO A 466 -18.30 27.67 49.60
N ASP A 467 -18.43 28.25 48.42
CA ASP A 467 -19.17 29.47 48.14
C ASP A 467 -20.49 29.23 47.41
N VAL A 468 -21.38 30.22 47.51
CA VAL A 468 -22.64 30.23 46.76
C VAL A 468 -22.52 31.21 45.60
N GLY A 469 -21.98 30.71 44.48
CA GLY A 469 -21.80 31.49 43.25
C GLY A 469 -23.01 31.51 42.30
N LYS A 470 -22.74 31.84 41.03
CA LYS A 470 -23.74 31.89 39.95
C LYS A 470 -24.15 30.50 39.44
N VAL A 471 -23.36 29.50 39.77
CA VAL A 471 -23.48 28.11 39.33
C VAL A 471 -23.44 27.22 40.56
N VAL A 472 -24.38 26.29 40.67
CA VAL A 472 -24.46 25.33 41.77
C VAL A 472 -24.68 23.95 41.15
N VAL A 473 -23.91 22.96 41.59
CA VAL A 473 -24.11 21.56 41.18
C VAL A 473 -25.06 20.90 42.19
N GLU A 474 -26.18 20.38 41.71
CA GLU A 474 -27.15 19.63 42.52
C GLU A 474 -27.38 18.24 41.91
N ASP A 475 -26.97 17.19 42.61
CA ASP A 475 -27.08 15.78 42.19
C ASP A 475 -26.58 15.51 40.75
N ASN A 476 -27.48 15.59 39.76
CA ASN A 476 -27.19 15.34 38.34
C ASN A 476 -27.51 16.55 37.44
N GLU A 477 -27.66 17.75 38.00
CA GLU A 477 -27.93 18.99 37.26
C GLU A 477 -26.96 20.10 37.66
N ILE A 478 -26.60 20.96 36.69
CA ILE A 478 -25.83 22.18 36.95
C ILE A 478 -26.81 23.35 36.87
N LEU A 479 -27.16 23.89 38.03
CA LEU A 479 -28.10 24.99 38.17
C LEU A 479 -27.39 26.32 37.96
N ILE A 480 -27.88 27.09 36.99
CA ILE A 480 -27.44 28.46 36.73
C ILE A 480 -28.43 29.44 37.35
N MET A 481 -27.95 30.33 38.21
CA MET A 481 -28.77 31.34 38.89
C MET A 481 -29.10 32.55 37.99
N GLU A 482 -28.37 32.67 36.89
CA GLU A 482 -28.54 33.69 35.85
C GLU A 482 -28.88 33.04 34.49
N LYS A 483 -29.44 33.82 33.57
CA LYS A 483 -29.79 33.33 32.22
C LYS A 483 -28.70 33.64 31.21
N ILE A 484 -28.46 32.69 30.31
CA ILE A 484 -27.65 32.93 29.11
C ILE A 484 -28.48 33.75 28.10
N MET A 485 -28.02 34.95 27.81
CA MET A 485 -28.69 35.93 26.96
C MET A 485 -28.22 35.79 25.51
N PHE A 486 -29.17 35.87 24.57
CA PHE A 486 -28.91 35.77 23.14
C PHE A 486 -29.46 37.00 22.41
N GLU A 487 -28.87 37.35 21.27
CA GLU A 487 -29.46 38.34 20.37
C GLU A 487 -30.84 37.92 19.87
N THR A 488 -31.68 38.90 19.55
CA THR A 488 -33.08 38.66 19.21
C THR A 488 -33.19 37.77 17.97
N ASN A 489 -33.93 36.66 18.08
CA ASN A 489 -34.07 35.64 17.03
C ASN A 489 -32.72 35.10 16.48
N SER A 490 -31.67 35.12 17.31
CA SER A 490 -30.33 34.64 17.00
C SER A 490 -29.86 33.59 18.02
N ALA A 491 -28.80 32.87 17.64
CA ALA A 491 -28.02 31.99 18.51
C ALA A 491 -26.71 32.65 19.00
N GLU A 492 -26.47 33.89 18.63
CA GLU A 492 -25.34 34.69 19.11
C GLU A 492 -25.52 35.06 20.59
N ILE A 493 -24.54 34.66 21.42
CA ILE A 493 -24.54 34.91 22.87
C ILE A 493 -24.08 36.35 23.14
N ARG A 494 -24.75 37.03 24.06
CA ARG A 494 -24.41 38.39 24.46
C ARG A 494 -23.20 38.43 25.40
N PRO A 495 -22.35 39.48 25.33
CA PRO A 495 -21.19 39.62 26.22
C PRO A 495 -21.53 39.59 27.71
N GLU A 496 -22.73 40.03 28.09
CA GLU A 496 -23.24 40.04 29.48
C GLU A 496 -23.30 38.63 30.09
N SER A 497 -23.32 37.58 29.27
CA SER A 497 -23.35 36.17 29.73
C SER A 497 -21.97 35.50 29.73
N PHE A 498 -20.90 36.21 29.38
CA PHE A 498 -19.56 35.61 29.32
C PHE A 498 -19.03 35.25 30.71
N ASP A 499 -19.25 36.09 31.72
CA ASP A 499 -18.86 35.79 33.11
C ASP A 499 -19.58 34.52 33.63
N LEU A 500 -20.85 34.33 33.25
CA LEU A 500 -21.61 33.11 33.59
C LEU A 500 -21.05 31.88 32.86
N LEU A 501 -20.64 32.01 31.59
CA LEU A 501 -20.01 30.93 30.85
C LEU A 501 -18.62 30.58 31.39
N ASP A 502 -17.88 31.56 31.89
CA ASP A 502 -16.59 31.36 32.56
C ASP A 502 -16.79 30.58 33.87
N ALA A 503 -17.81 30.93 34.67
CA ALA A 503 -18.20 30.18 35.87
C ALA A 503 -18.57 28.72 35.53
N ILE A 504 -19.45 28.49 34.54
CA ILE A 504 -19.85 27.12 34.13
C ILE A 504 -18.64 26.32 33.65
N ALA A 505 -17.75 26.92 32.86
CA ALA A 505 -16.55 26.24 32.39
C ALA A 505 -15.58 25.93 33.55
N THR A 506 -15.49 26.80 34.54
CA THR A 506 -14.66 26.59 35.73
C THR A 506 -15.17 25.42 36.56
N THR A 507 -16.49 25.35 36.79
CA THR A 507 -17.14 24.19 37.42
C THR A 507 -16.86 22.90 36.66
N LEU A 508 -17.04 22.89 35.33
CA LEU A 508 -16.78 21.69 34.53
C LEU A 508 -15.31 21.24 34.51
N LYS A 509 -14.35 22.17 34.66
CA LYS A 509 -12.91 21.82 34.72
C LYS A 509 -12.54 21.11 36.01
N HIS A 510 -13.10 21.56 37.13
CA HIS A 510 -12.83 21.00 38.46
C HIS A 510 -13.68 19.78 38.79
N HIS A 511 -14.69 19.48 37.96
CA HIS A 511 -15.43 18.22 38.00
C HIS A 511 -15.10 17.32 36.79
N PRO A 512 -13.87 16.77 36.65
CA PRO A 512 -13.50 15.89 35.56
C PRO A 512 -14.33 14.59 35.51
N GLU A 513 -14.88 14.17 36.64
CA GLU A 513 -15.72 12.99 36.79
C GLU A 513 -17.02 13.09 35.98
N PHE A 514 -17.48 14.29 35.62
CA PHE A 514 -18.62 14.49 34.72
C PHE A 514 -18.20 14.19 33.27
N LEU A 515 -18.34 12.93 32.87
CA LEU A 515 -17.94 12.42 31.57
C LEU A 515 -18.82 12.90 30.42
N LEU A 516 -20.11 13.17 30.66
CA LEU A 516 -21.02 13.68 29.63
C LEU A 516 -22.10 14.59 30.23
N VAL A 517 -22.16 15.83 29.77
CA VAL A 517 -23.14 16.85 30.15
C VAL A 517 -23.94 17.31 28.93
N GLU A 518 -25.26 17.28 29.04
CA GLU A 518 -26.18 17.80 28.04
C GLU A 518 -26.43 19.30 28.23
N VAL A 519 -26.34 20.07 27.15
CA VAL A 519 -26.74 21.48 27.05
C VAL A 519 -28.09 21.55 26.36
N GLY A 520 -29.16 21.70 27.13
CA GLY A 520 -30.55 21.66 26.67
C GLY A 520 -31.12 23.05 26.41
N GLY A 521 -31.58 23.32 25.19
CA GLY A 521 -32.14 24.62 24.79
C GLY A 521 -33.66 24.58 24.72
N HIS A 522 -34.33 25.57 25.30
CA HIS A 522 -35.78 25.65 25.38
C HIS A 522 -36.31 27.00 24.86
N ALA A 523 -37.49 26.98 24.24
CA ALA A 523 -38.20 28.14 23.74
C ALA A 523 -39.61 28.21 24.34
N ASP A 524 -40.23 29.39 24.25
CA ASP A 524 -41.66 29.55 24.49
C ASP A 524 -42.49 29.07 23.29
N GLU A 525 -43.80 28.95 23.46
CA GLU A 525 -44.72 28.37 22.47
C GLU A 525 -45.04 29.31 21.29
N ARG A 526 -44.43 30.50 21.23
CA ARG A 526 -44.63 31.41 20.10
C ARG A 526 -43.65 31.07 19.00
N GLY A 527 -44.18 30.79 17.81
CA GLY A 527 -43.40 30.39 16.64
C GLY A 527 -43.96 29.13 16.02
N THR A 528 -43.27 28.57 15.03
CA THR A 528 -43.56 27.22 14.55
C THR A 528 -42.65 26.23 15.26
N ASP A 529 -43.13 25.01 15.52
CA ASP A 529 -42.34 23.93 16.14
C ASP A 529 -40.97 23.75 15.44
N GLU A 530 -40.95 23.76 14.11
CA GLU A 530 -39.73 23.61 13.31
C GLU A 530 -38.75 24.76 13.52
N HIS A 531 -39.24 25.99 13.62
CA HIS A 531 -38.42 27.16 13.90
C HIS A 531 -37.85 27.11 15.32
N ASN A 532 -38.69 26.79 16.31
CA ASN A 532 -38.31 26.70 17.71
C ASN A 532 -37.29 25.58 17.96
N LEU A 533 -37.43 24.41 17.31
CA LEU A 533 -36.44 23.32 17.38
C LEU A 533 -35.10 23.70 16.77
N ARG A 534 -35.11 24.34 15.61
CA ARG A 534 -33.87 24.79 14.94
C ARG A 534 -33.15 25.88 15.73
N LEU A 535 -33.88 26.85 16.25
CA LEU A 535 -33.31 27.96 17.03
C LEU A 535 -32.73 27.48 18.36
N THR A 536 -33.47 26.65 19.09
CA THR A 536 -33.01 26.12 20.39
C THR A 536 -31.79 25.22 20.23
N ARG A 537 -31.75 24.36 19.20
CA ARG A 537 -30.57 23.55 18.88
C ARG A 537 -29.36 24.44 18.56
N ALA A 538 -29.53 25.47 17.74
CA ALA A 538 -28.44 26.38 17.40
C ALA A 538 -27.89 27.14 18.62
N ARG A 539 -28.76 27.51 19.56
CA ARG A 539 -28.37 28.15 20.83
C ARG A 539 -27.57 27.22 21.73
N SER A 540 -28.03 25.99 21.92
CA SER A 540 -27.29 24.98 22.69
C SER A 540 -25.93 24.68 22.09
N GLU A 541 -25.83 24.59 20.76
CA GLU A 541 -24.56 24.43 20.05
C GLU A 541 -23.63 25.63 20.25
N SER A 542 -24.19 26.85 20.28
CA SER A 542 -23.40 28.06 20.54
C SER A 542 -22.84 28.09 21.96
N VAL A 543 -23.63 27.66 22.94
CA VAL A 543 -23.17 27.51 24.34
C VAL A 543 -22.12 26.41 24.46
N ARG A 544 -22.36 25.24 23.87
CA ARG A 544 -21.39 24.13 23.79
C ARG A 544 -20.07 24.60 23.20
N LYS A 545 -20.11 25.32 22.07
CA LYS A 545 -18.91 25.87 21.43
C LYS A 545 -18.19 26.87 22.34
N ALA A 546 -18.92 27.76 23.00
CA ALA A 546 -18.34 28.74 23.92
C ALA A 546 -17.66 28.09 25.14
N LEU A 547 -18.15 26.94 25.61
CA LEU A 547 -17.52 26.15 26.68
C LEU A 547 -16.28 25.39 26.16
N ILE A 548 -16.31 24.88 24.93
CA ILE A 548 -15.14 24.25 24.29
C ILE A 548 -14.02 25.27 24.12
N GLU A 549 -14.34 26.50 23.68
CA GLU A 549 -13.37 27.60 23.56
C GLU A 549 -12.74 27.97 24.92
N ARG A 550 -13.41 27.66 26.03
CA ARG A 550 -12.90 27.82 27.40
C ARG A 550 -12.10 26.62 27.91
N GLY A 551 -11.90 25.59 27.10
CA GLY A 551 -11.06 24.43 27.42
C GLY A 551 -11.80 23.18 27.88
N ILE A 552 -13.13 23.12 27.75
CA ILE A 552 -13.88 21.88 27.99
C ILE A 552 -13.76 20.95 26.78
N ALA A 553 -13.43 19.68 27.02
CA ALA A 553 -13.33 18.69 25.96
C ALA A 553 -14.68 18.52 25.22
N ASP A 554 -14.64 18.53 23.89
CA ASP A 554 -15.81 18.38 23.01
C ASP A 554 -16.63 17.10 23.32
N SER A 555 -15.93 16.03 23.72
CA SER A 555 -16.52 14.74 24.12
C SER A 555 -17.36 14.81 25.39
N ARG A 556 -17.15 15.80 26.26
CA ARG A 556 -17.87 15.96 27.53
C ARG A 556 -19.19 16.69 27.36
N LEU A 557 -19.50 17.23 26.18
CA LEU A 557 -20.66 18.10 25.97
C LEU A 557 -21.55 17.60 24.83
N LYS A 558 -22.86 17.49 25.07
CA LYS A 558 -23.89 17.17 24.07
C LYS A 558 -24.90 18.30 23.97
N ALA A 559 -25.03 18.95 22.81
CA ALA A 559 -26.02 20.01 22.62
C ALA A 559 -27.37 19.45 22.13
N MET A 560 -28.46 19.84 22.79
CA MET A 560 -29.83 19.42 22.46
C MET A 560 -30.78 20.63 22.38
N GLY A 561 -31.74 20.58 21.45
CA GLY A 561 -32.77 21.61 21.28
C GLY A 561 -34.16 21.03 21.39
N TYR A 562 -34.92 21.45 22.40
CA TYR A 562 -36.25 20.91 22.72
C TYR A 562 -37.40 21.82 22.27
N GLY A 563 -37.11 22.97 21.66
CA GLY A 563 -38.15 23.93 21.26
C GLY A 563 -39.08 24.25 22.42
N GLU A 564 -40.39 24.26 22.14
CA GLU A 564 -41.45 24.48 23.12
C GLU A 564 -41.96 23.20 23.80
N PHE A 565 -41.39 22.04 23.50
CA PHE A 565 -41.96 20.75 23.91
C PHE A 565 -41.78 20.44 25.40
N CYS A 566 -40.86 21.14 26.07
CA CYS A 566 -40.59 21.01 27.51
C CYS A 566 -40.75 22.35 28.25
N PRO A 567 -42.00 22.86 28.38
CA PRO A 567 -42.27 24.09 29.11
C PRO A 567 -42.20 23.84 30.62
N VAL A 568 -41.58 24.76 31.35
CA VAL A 568 -41.63 24.82 32.82
C VAL A 568 -42.97 25.38 33.27
N ASP A 569 -43.46 26.40 32.55
CA ASP A 569 -44.76 27.02 32.80
C ASP A 569 -45.59 27.00 31.51
N PRO A 570 -46.65 26.19 31.41
CA PRO A 570 -47.45 26.08 30.19
C PRO A 570 -48.42 27.27 30.00
N ALA A 571 -48.44 28.26 30.91
CA ALA A 571 -49.35 29.39 30.78
C ALA A 571 -48.96 30.29 29.59
N PRO A 572 -49.93 30.80 28.80
CA PRO A 572 -49.64 31.65 27.65
C PRO A 572 -49.51 33.13 28.06
N ASN A 573 -48.52 33.45 28.89
CA ASN A 573 -48.28 34.82 29.37
C ASN A 573 -46.79 35.17 29.36
N ALA A 574 -46.49 36.48 29.45
CA ALA A 574 -45.11 36.98 29.33
C ALA A 574 -44.15 36.39 30.38
N GLU A 575 -44.64 36.13 31.60
CA GLU A 575 -43.84 35.56 32.68
C GLU A 575 -43.46 34.10 32.38
N ALA A 576 -44.43 33.30 31.94
CA ALA A 576 -44.24 31.91 31.54
C ALA A 576 -43.33 31.79 30.30
N TRP A 577 -43.50 32.66 29.30
CA TRP A 577 -42.62 32.69 28.13
C TRP A 577 -41.17 32.98 28.51
N GLU A 578 -40.97 33.93 29.43
CA GLU A 578 -39.65 34.26 29.96
C GLU A 578 -39.04 33.08 30.71
N LYS A 579 -39.82 32.34 31.52
CA LYS A 579 -39.34 31.10 32.18
C LYS A 579 -39.00 29.99 31.19
N ASN A 580 -39.78 29.83 30.12
CA ASN A 580 -39.57 28.77 29.14
C ASN A 580 -38.35 28.99 28.24
N ARG A 581 -37.98 30.25 27.97
CA ARG A 581 -36.75 30.59 27.24
C ARG A 581 -35.52 30.45 28.15
N ARG A 582 -34.87 29.30 28.10
CA ARG A 582 -33.73 28.99 28.95
C ARG A 582 -32.78 27.97 28.33
N VAL A 583 -31.61 27.85 28.95
CA VAL A 583 -30.65 26.77 28.72
C VAL A 583 -30.53 26.00 30.04
N GLU A 584 -30.52 24.68 29.97
CA GLU A 584 -30.34 23.77 31.10
C GLU A 584 -29.09 22.91 30.89
N PHE A 585 -28.49 22.46 31.98
CA PHE A 585 -27.33 21.58 31.97
C PHE A 585 -27.62 20.32 32.78
N LYS A 586 -27.53 19.15 32.15
CA LYS A 586 -27.82 17.86 32.78
C LYS A 586 -26.62 16.94 32.68
N ILE A 587 -26.21 16.37 33.80
CA ILE A 587 -25.13 15.40 33.86
C ILE A 587 -25.73 14.06 33.46
N LEU A 588 -25.31 13.54 32.30
CA LEU A 588 -25.79 12.26 31.77
C LEU A 588 -24.92 11.10 32.25
N LYS A 589 -23.60 11.31 32.37
CA LYS A 589 -22.66 10.26 32.74
C LYS A 589 -21.57 10.79 33.68
N THR A 590 -21.26 10.03 34.72
CA THR A 590 -20.12 10.24 35.63
C THR A 590 -19.12 9.08 35.54
N GLU A 591 -18.00 9.16 36.27
CA GLU A 591 -17.06 8.03 36.40
C GLU A 591 -17.71 6.78 37.01
N ASP A 592 -18.69 6.94 37.90
CA ASP A 592 -19.47 5.84 38.50
C ASP A 592 -20.45 5.18 37.52
N GLY A 593 -20.67 5.77 36.33
CA GLY A 593 -21.50 5.24 35.27
C GLY A 593 -22.57 6.20 34.75
N ASP A 594 -23.64 5.62 34.21
CA ASP A 594 -24.77 6.40 33.68
C ASP A 594 -25.65 6.89 34.83
N THR A 595 -25.98 8.18 34.85
CA THR A 595 -26.81 8.81 35.89
C THR A 595 -28.28 8.41 35.79
N GLY A 596 -28.70 7.88 34.63
CA GLY A 596 -30.10 7.56 34.35
C GLY A 596 -30.99 8.79 34.11
N VAL A 597 -30.41 9.99 34.03
CA VAL A 597 -31.13 11.21 33.68
C VAL A 597 -31.62 11.13 32.23
N ALA A 598 -32.93 11.25 32.02
CA ALA A 598 -33.53 11.16 30.69
C ALA A 598 -33.24 12.42 29.85
N THR A 599 -32.87 12.24 28.59
CA THR A 599 -32.78 13.35 27.63
C THR A 599 -34.19 13.83 27.25
N GLY A 600 -34.45 15.11 27.50
CA GLY A 600 -35.75 15.74 27.26
C GLY A 600 -36.91 15.24 28.13
N CYS A 601 -37.98 16.03 28.15
CA CYS A 601 -39.23 15.69 28.82
C CYS A 601 -40.04 14.62 28.04
N ASP A 602 -41.01 13.98 28.70
CA ASP A 602 -41.86 12.93 28.08
C ASP A 602 -42.49 13.36 26.76
N ARG A 603 -42.96 14.62 26.68
CA ARG A 603 -43.58 15.17 25.47
C ARG A 603 -42.60 15.28 24.30
N ALA A 604 -41.36 15.68 24.54
CA ALA A 604 -40.32 15.72 23.52
C ALA A 604 -39.95 14.30 23.05
N ARG A 605 -39.83 13.35 24.00
CA ARG A 605 -39.53 11.93 23.69
C ARG A 605 -40.61 11.27 22.84
N GLN A 606 -41.89 11.52 23.13
CA GLN A 606 -43.02 11.03 22.31
C GLN A 606 -43.02 11.58 20.88
N LYS A 607 -42.40 12.74 20.66
CA LYS A 607 -42.21 13.37 19.36
C LYS A 607 -40.92 12.95 18.65
N GLY A 608 -40.13 12.05 19.25
CA GLY A 608 -38.86 11.57 18.70
C GLY A 608 -37.70 12.56 18.80
N ILE A 609 -37.76 13.50 19.76
CA ILE A 609 -36.74 14.52 20.00
C ILE A 609 -35.89 14.04 21.19
N GLN A 610 -34.73 13.40 20.94
CA GLN A 610 -33.86 12.76 21.96
C GLN A 610 -32.37 12.87 21.65
#